data_AF-A0A7S0RRR0-F1
#
_entry.id   AF-A0A7S0RRR0-F1
#
_cell.length_a   1.000
_cell.length_b   1.000
_cell.length_c   1.000
_cell.angle_alpha   90.00
_cell.angle_beta   90.00
_cell.angle_gamma   90.00
#
_symmetry.space_group_name_H-M   'P 1'
#
loop_
_entity.id
_entity.type
_entity.pdbx_description
1 polymer ?
#
loop_
_entity_poly.entity_id
_entity_poly.type
_entity_poly.pdbx_seq_one_letter_code
_entity_poly.pdbx_strand_id
1 'polypeptide(L)'
;ARSFKLMVQVSDQLAKSPGWDQQVFNEWLMRPSHGGHQSAYAHLRVLDIDKWLNSKIFFRSRRSRYLPGATSTAPTPILVHFNYHPDKHKRMLCIMDRYFYGKLDACDNFPGGSEPNT
;
A
#
# COMPACT_ATOMS: atom_id res chain seq x y z
N ALA A 1 -12.15 -22.29 5.01
CA ALA A 1 -13.21 -22.52 4.00
C ALA A 1 -13.79 -21.22 3.40
N ARG A 2 -14.31 -20.27 4.20
CA ARG A 2 -14.97 -19.05 3.68
C ARG A 2 -14.05 -18.05 2.97
N SER A 3 -12.88 -17.76 3.52
CA SER A 3 -11.89 -16.88 2.87
C SER A 3 -11.37 -17.48 1.55
N PHE A 4 -11.24 -18.81 1.47
CA PHE A 4 -10.90 -19.49 0.22
C PHE A 4 -12.02 -19.32 -0.82
N LYS A 5 -13.29 -19.50 -0.42
CA LYS A 5 -14.46 -19.28 -1.30
C LYS A 5 -14.48 -17.85 -1.87
N LEU A 6 -14.19 -16.84 -1.05
CA LEU A 6 -14.03 -15.45 -1.50
C LEU A 6 -12.99 -15.35 -2.62
N MET A 7 -11.79 -15.91 -2.41
CA MET A 7 -10.72 -15.86 -3.42
C MET A 7 -11.08 -16.58 -4.71
N VAL A 8 -11.80 -17.71 -4.63
CA VAL A 8 -12.32 -18.43 -5.81
C VAL A 8 -13.28 -17.54 -6.59
N GLN A 9 -14.21 -16.86 -5.92
CA GLN A 9 -15.18 -15.97 -6.57
C GLN A 9 -14.52 -14.77 -7.26
N VAL A 10 -13.53 -14.17 -6.59
CA VAL A 10 -12.73 -13.06 -7.13
C VAL A 10 -11.96 -13.54 -8.37
N SER A 11 -11.31 -14.70 -8.29
CA SER A 11 -10.58 -15.30 -9.40
C SER A 11 -11.49 -15.63 -10.58
N ASP A 12 -12.65 -16.25 -10.34
CA ASP A 12 -13.62 -16.61 -11.37
C ASP A 12 -14.16 -15.39 -12.11
N GLN A 13 -14.38 -14.28 -11.41
CA GLN A 13 -14.84 -13.03 -12.03
C GLN A 13 -13.74 -12.39 -12.89
N LEU A 14 -12.52 -12.28 -12.36
CA LEU A 14 -11.38 -11.71 -13.09
C LEU A 14 -10.99 -12.54 -14.32
N ALA A 15 -11.24 -13.85 -14.30
CA ALA A 15 -11.03 -14.72 -15.46
C ALA A 15 -12.05 -14.49 -16.59
N LYS A 16 -13.26 -14.03 -16.26
CA LYS A 16 -14.37 -13.87 -17.22
C LYS A 16 -14.54 -12.43 -17.69
N SER A 17 -14.06 -11.45 -16.91
CA SER A 17 -14.28 -10.04 -17.20
C SER A 17 -13.11 -9.19 -16.72
N PRO A 18 -12.71 -8.16 -17.49
CA PRO A 18 -11.69 -7.23 -17.04
C PRO A 18 -12.18 -6.49 -15.79
N GLY A 19 -11.30 -6.34 -14.82
CA GLY A 19 -11.59 -5.63 -13.59
C GLY A 19 -10.30 -5.35 -12.84
N TRP A 20 -10.30 -4.27 -12.04
CA TRP A 20 -9.22 -4.05 -11.11
C TRP A 20 -9.39 -5.02 -9.93
N ASP A 21 -8.38 -5.85 -9.68
CA ASP A 21 -8.36 -6.87 -8.65
C ASP A 21 -8.82 -6.36 -7.28
N GLN A 22 -8.34 -5.18 -6.85
CA GLN A 22 -8.74 -4.55 -5.60
C GLN A 22 -10.23 -4.19 -5.56
N GLN A 23 -10.78 -3.72 -6.69
CA GLN A 23 -12.20 -3.41 -6.80
C GLN A 23 -13.05 -4.68 -6.74
N VAL A 24 -12.70 -5.70 -7.53
CA VAL A 24 -13.43 -6.98 -7.56
C VAL A 24 -13.37 -7.67 -6.20
N PHE A 25 -12.21 -7.68 -5.56
CA PHE A 25 -12.05 -8.21 -4.21
C PHE A 25 -12.95 -7.49 -3.21
N ASN A 26 -12.96 -6.15 -3.20
CA ASN A 26 -13.80 -5.36 -2.30
C ASN A 26 -15.30 -5.59 -2.54
N GLU A 27 -15.72 -5.72 -3.80
CA GLU A 27 -17.11 -6.00 -4.14
C GLU A 27 -17.57 -7.34 -3.54
N TRP A 28 -16.77 -8.41 -3.72
CA TRP A 28 -17.09 -9.71 -3.13
C TRP A 28 -16.98 -9.73 -1.61
N LEU A 29 -16.00 -9.01 -1.05
CA LEU A 29 -15.79 -8.92 0.38
C LEU A 29 -16.98 -8.27 1.10
N MET A 30 -17.47 -7.17 0.51
CA MET A 30 -18.53 -6.34 1.09
C MET A 30 -19.94 -6.79 0.67
N ARG A 31 -20.05 -7.85 -0.15
CA ARG A 31 -21.33 -8.37 -0.61
C ARG A 31 -22.14 -8.92 0.59
N PRO A 32 -23.37 -8.42 0.83
CA PRO A 32 -24.20 -8.94 1.90
C PRO A 32 -24.54 -10.42 1.68
N SER A 33 -24.65 -11.18 2.78
CA SER A 33 -25.17 -12.54 2.71
C SER A 33 -26.60 -12.52 2.16
N HIS A 34 -26.89 -13.35 1.16
CA HIS A 34 -28.21 -13.49 0.55
C HIS A 34 -28.35 -14.85 -0.13
N GLY A 35 -29.50 -15.51 0.00
CA GLY A 35 -29.72 -16.85 -0.55
C GLY A 35 -28.59 -17.82 -0.17
N GLY A 36 -27.93 -18.42 -1.17
CA GLY A 36 -26.77 -19.31 -0.99
C GLY A 36 -25.41 -18.61 -0.78
N HIS A 37 -25.36 -17.28 -0.80
CA HIS A 37 -24.14 -16.51 -0.56
C HIS A 37 -23.91 -16.27 0.94
N GLN A 38 -22.74 -16.68 1.44
CA GLN A 38 -22.29 -16.42 2.81
C GLN A 38 -21.11 -15.47 2.77
N SER A 39 -21.18 -14.41 3.59
CA SER A 39 -20.06 -13.48 3.78
C SER A 39 -18.78 -14.19 4.24
N ALA A 40 -17.64 -13.63 3.83
CA ALA A 40 -16.32 -14.12 4.22
C ALA A 40 -15.96 -13.83 5.69
N TYR A 41 -16.78 -13.07 6.43
CA TYR A 41 -16.49 -12.61 7.80
C TYR A 41 -15.15 -11.87 7.91
N ALA A 42 -14.84 -11.02 6.94
CA ALA A 42 -13.69 -10.16 7.04
C ALA A 42 -13.99 -8.96 7.94
N HIS A 43 -12.99 -8.54 8.72
CA HIS A 43 -13.06 -7.34 9.54
C HIS A 43 -12.23 -6.23 8.90
N LEU A 44 -12.81 -5.05 8.80
CA LEU A 44 -12.09 -3.84 8.39
C LEU A 44 -11.30 -3.30 9.59
N ARG A 45 -10.02 -3.03 9.38
CA ARG A 45 -9.17 -2.33 10.35
C ARG A 45 -8.75 -1.00 9.76
N VAL A 46 -8.94 0.07 10.51
CA VAL A 46 -8.39 1.38 10.18
C VAL A 46 -6.95 1.41 10.72
N LEU A 47 -5.99 1.55 9.82
CA LEU A 47 -4.57 1.54 10.15
C LEU A 47 -4.05 2.98 10.27
N ASP A 48 -3.10 3.20 11.18
CA ASP A 48 -2.39 4.47 11.32
C ASP A 48 -1.55 4.71 10.06
N ILE A 49 -1.89 5.76 9.31
CA ILE A 49 -1.26 6.08 8.02
C ILE A 49 0.22 6.39 8.15
N ASP A 50 0.69 6.82 9.33
CA ASP A 50 2.11 7.12 9.54
C ASP A 50 2.92 5.84 9.86
N LYS A 51 2.25 4.72 10.20
CA LYS A 51 2.86 3.40 10.43
C LYS A 51 2.64 2.43 9.26
N TRP A 52 1.50 2.51 8.58
CA TRP A 52 1.12 1.68 7.44
C TRP A 52 1.06 2.53 6.18
N LEU A 53 2.25 2.92 5.71
CA LEU A 53 2.41 3.99 4.75
C LEU A 53 2.03 3.61 3.34
N ASN A 54 1.42 4.56 2.63
CA ASN A 54 1.52 4.62 1.18
C ASN A 54 2.79 5.40 0.79
N SER A 55 3.50 4.96 -0.25
CA SER A 55 4.72 5.61 -0.74
C SER A 55 4.51 7.10 -1.08
N LYS A 56 3.32 7.54 -1.50
CA LYS A 56 3.01 8.97 -1.69
C LYS A 56 3.03 9.77 -0.39
N ILE A 57 2.65 9.19 0.75
CA ILE A 57 2.74 9.88 2.04
C ILE A 57 4.22 10.11 2.40
N PHE A 58 5.04 9.07 2.21
CA PHE A 58 6.47 9.12 2.47
C PHE A 58 7.20 10.11 1.56
N PHE A 59 7.04 9.98 0.24
CA PHE A 59 7.81 10.80 -0.70
C PHE A 59 7.21 12.20 -0.91
N ARG A 60 5.89 12.37 -0.84
CA ARG A 60 5.20 13.62 -1.22
C ARG A 60 4.55 14.31 -0.01
N SER A 61 3.44 13.77 0.47
CA SER A 61 2.51 14.52 1.32
C SER A 61 3.06 14.89 2.69
N ARG A 62 3.97 14.07 3.23
CA ARG A 62 4.60 14.30 4.53
C ARG A 62 6.11 14.10 4.47
N ARG A 63 6.73 14.38 3.32
CA ARG A 63 8.15 14.13 3.07
C ARG A 63 9.05 14.63 4.19
N SER A 64 8.87 15.88 4.61
CA SER A 64 9.66 16.53 5.66
C SER A 64 9.54 15.86 7.04
N ARG A 65 8.50 15.05 7.28
CA ARG A 65 8.37 14.28 8.53
C ARG A 65 9.16 12.98 8.51
N TYR A 66 9.45 12.43 7.33
CA TYR A 66 10.15 11.15 7.14
C TYR A 66 11.60 11.31 6.67
N LEU A 67 11.89 12.36 5.91
CA LEU A 67 13.19 12.80 5.39
C LEU A 67 13.44 14.21 5.96
N PRO A 68 14.63 14.57 6.48
CA PRO A 68 15.99 14.27 6.02
C PRO A 68 16.84 13.50 7.06
N GLY A 69 16.47 12.26 7.36
CA GLY A 69 17.33 11.41 8.20
C GLY A 69 17.23 11.68 9.70
N ALA A 70 17.93 12.70 10.20
CA ALA A 70 18.17 12.95 11.64
C ALA A 70 17.09 13.80 12.34
N THR A 71 16.28 14.56 11.59
CA THR A 71 15.22 15.43 12.13
C THR A 71 13.80 14.90 11.86
N SER A 72 13.70 13.66 11.37
CA SER A 72 12.43 12.96 11.12
C SER A 72 11.60 12.86 12.40
N THR A 73 10.39 13.40 12.39
CA THR A 73 9.44 13.33 13.51
C THR A 73 8.42 12.18 13.35
N ALA A 74 8.42 11.51 12.21
CA ALA A 74 7.53 10.39 11.97
C ALA A 74 8.04 9.10 12.62
N PRO A 75 7.14 8.19 13.07
CA PRO A 75 7.52 6.89 13.57
C PRO A 75 8.14 6.03 12.46
N THR A 76 8.91 5.01 12.87
CA THR A 76 9.38 3.98 11.94
C THR A 76 8.17 3.25 11.33
N PRO A 77 8.06 3.15 10.00
CA PRO A 77 6.96 2.47 9.35
C PRO A 77 6.99 0.97 9.66
N ILE A 78 5.81 0.38 9.84
CA ILE A 78 5.61 -1.06 9.91
C ILE A 78 5.58 -1.65 8.50
N LEU A 79 4.93 -0.96 7.56
CA LEU A 79 4.85 -1.34 6.16
C LEU A 79 4.86 -0.09 5.27
N VAL A 80 5.49 -0.19 4.10
CA VAL A 80 5.43 0.83 3.06
C VAL A 80 4.87 0.19 1.77
N HIS A 81 3.63 0.52 1.45
CA HIS A 81 2.97 0.10 0.23
C HIS A 81 3.34 1.04 -0.93
N PHE A 82 3.91 0.48 -2.00
CA PHE A 82 4.35 1.23 -3.16
C PHE A 82 3.29 1.34 -4.24
N ASN A 83 2.83 2.56 -4.50
CA ASN A 83 1.89 2.81 -5.60
C ASN A 83 2.21 4.11 -6.35
N TYR A 84 1.77 4.19 -7.61
CA TYR A 84 1.78 5.41 -8.44
C TYR A 84 3.11 6.14 -8.71
N HIS A 85 4.28 5.52 -8.46
CA HIS A 85 5.58 6.05 -8.90
C HIS A 85 6.05 5.34 -10.19
N PRO A 86 6.68 6.05 -11.16
CA PRO A 86 7.28 5.41 -12.33
C PRO A 86 8.51 4.57 -11.96
N ASP A 87 9.21 4.96 -10.89
CA ASP A 87 10.47 4.41 -10.40
C ASP A 87 10.30 3.59 -9.11
N LYS A 88 9.18 2.85 -8.97
CA LYS A 88 8.81 2.11 -7.74
C LYS A 88 9.95 1.25 -7.19
N HIS A 89 10.63 0.50 -8.06
CA HIS A 89 11.70 -0.41 -7.66
C HIS A 89 12.86 0.36 -7.01
N LYS A 90 13.31 1.46 -7.61
CA LYS A 90 14.41 2.27 -7.07
C LYS A 90 14.03 2.88 -5.71
N ARG A 91 12.80 3.38 -5.58
CA ARG A 91 12.29 3.90 -4.30
C ARG A 91 12.12 2.83 -3.23
N MET A 92 11.76 1.60 -3.62
CA MET A 92 11.71 0.47 -2.70
C MET A 92 13.10 0.12 -2.16
N LEU A 93 14.11 0.10 -3.03
CA LEU A 93 15.50 -0.12 -2.62
C LEU A 93 15.97 0.96 -1.64
N CYS A 94 15.63 2.23 -1.86
CA CYS A 94 16.02 3.31 -0.94
C CYS A 94 15.38 3.15 0.45
N ILE A 95 14.12 2.70 0.52
CA ILE A 95 13.44 2.42 1.80
C ILE A 95 14.14 1.27 2.54
N MET A 96 14.58 0.23 1.81
CA MET A 96 15.38 -0.86 2.39
C MET A 96 16.72 -0.34 2.91
N ASP A 97 17.45 0.43 2.10
CA ASP A 97 18.69 1.11 2.49
C ASP A 97 18.53 1.96 3.75
N ARG A 98 17.43 2.72 3.84
CA ARG A 98 17.14 3.54 5.01
C ARG A 98 16.86 2.73 6.26
N TYR A 99 15.92 1.78 6.20
CA TYR A 99 15.39 1.15 7.41
C TYR A 99 16.07 -0.17 7.78
N PHE A 100 16.60 -0.92 6.82
CA PHE A 100 17.31 -2.19 7.10
C PHE A 100 18.80 -1.97 7.25
N TYR A 101 19.38 -1.07 6.46
CA TYR A 101 20.83 -0.81 6.46
C TYR A 101 21.23 0.50 7.15
N GLY A 102 20.26 1.25 7.69
CA GLY A 102 20.51 2.46 8.50
C GLY A 102 21.02 3.69 7.71
N LYS A 103 20.92 3.68 6.38
CA LYS A 103 21.38 4.80 5.53
C LYS A 103 20.34 5.92 5.50
N LEU A 104 20.47 6.87 6.43
CA LEU A 104 19.49 7.93 6.67
C LEU A 104 19.27 8.90 5.50
N ASP A 105 20.12 8.92 4.49
CA ASP A 105 20.08 9.79 3.31
C ASP A 105 19.63 9.04 2.03
N ALA A 106 19.40 7.72 2.11
CA ALA A 106 19.20 6.86 0.94
C ALA A 106 18.07 7.31 0.00
N CYS A 107 17.04 7.99 0.52
CA CYS A 107 15.88 8.42 -0.24
C CYS A 107 15.90 9.93 -0.60
N ASP A 108 16.93 10.67 -0.22
CA ASP A 108 16.95 12.14 -0.33
C ASP A 108 16.98 12.61 -1.78
N ASN A 109 17.61 11.82 -2.66
CA ASN A 109 17.74 12.12 -4.10
C ASN A 109 16.44 11.91 -4.90
N PHE A 110 15.40 11.29 -4.32
CA PHE A 110 14.13 11.11 -5.03
C PHE A 110 13.27 12.36 -4.95
N PRO A 111 12.62 12.79 -6.05
CA PRO A 111 11.67 13.90 -6.01
C PRO A 111 10.48 13.56 -5.10
N GLY A 112 9.82 14.60 -4.62
CA GLY A 112 8.67 14.49 -3.73
C GLY A 112 7.54 13.70 -4.38
N GLY A 113 7.25 13.98 -5.66
CA GLY A 113 6.22 13.33 -6.44
C GLY A 113 6.73 12.34 -7.49
N SER A 114 5.80 11.93 -8.35
CA SER A 114 6.08 11.30 -9.64
C SER A 114 6.28 12.33 -10.76
N GLU A 115 6.18 13.62 -10.42
CA GLU A 115 6.34 14.76 -11.31
C GLU A 115 7.80 15.22 -11.26
N PRO A 116 8.41 15.56 -12.41
CA PRO A 116 9.74 16.18 -12.43
C PRO A 116 9.73 17.49 -11.63
N ASN A 117 10.82 17.76 -10.89
CA ASN A 117 11.08 19.01 -10.16
C ASN A 117 10.14 19.33 -8.97
N THR A 118 9.66 18.30 -8.25
CA THR A 118 8.92 18.43 -6.97
C THR A 118 9.65 17.72 -5.84
#